data_AF-A0A1I3RQ54-F1
#
_entry.id   AF-A0A1I3RQ54-F1
#
_cell.length_a   1.000
_cell.length_b   1.000
_cell.length_c   1.000
_cell.angle_alpha   90.00
_cell.angle_beta   90.00
_cell.angle_gamma   90.00
#
_symmetry.space_group_name_H-M   'P 1'
#
loop_
_entity.id
_entity.type
_entity.pdbx_description
1 polymer ?
#
loop_
_entity_poly.entity_id
_entity_poly.type
_entity_poly.pdbx_seq_one_letter_code
_entity_poly.pdbx_strand_id
1 'polypeptide(L)'
;MAYKNSRSMHRALIIGTIVVGFIMLNMHLIGVFARPILPGIEVGDKVMPLIAQEVLPAWLAGIVLAAPMAAIMSTVDSLLLLVSSAVVKDVYLNYIKPDASHTRVKRMSFGVTAILGILVFLMALSPPDLLIWLNLFAFGGLEATFIWPVVLGLYWDGGNKYGALASMIVGIASYIIVDQFFPNLLGMHNVVVPILLSLVAFVTISMLTKSFIQNQSAYQDQLERSV
;
A
#
# COMPACT_ATOMS: atom_id res chain seq x y z
N MET A 1 5.73 -14.87 -3.08
CA MET A 1 5.26 -15.89 -2.11
C MET A 1 5.34 -17.27 -2.76
N ALA A 2 6.41 -18.01 -2.51
CA ALA A 2 6.57 -19.37 -3.02
C ALA A 2 6.27 -20.38 -1.89
N TYR A 3 4.99 -20.61 -1.59
CA TYR A 3 4.61 -21.68 -0.66
C TYR A 3 4.71 -23.03 -1.36
N LYS A 4 5.29 -24.03 -0.69
CA LYS A 4 5.45 -25.37 -1.27
C LYS A 4 4.13 -26.08 -1.59
N ASN A 5 3.05 -25.75 -0.87
CA ASN A 5 1.71 -26.30 -1.09
C ASN A 5 0.64 -25.46 -0.38
N SER A 6 -0.64 -25.71 -0.69
CA SER A 6 -1.79 -25.00 -0.12
C SER A 6 -1.91 -25.16 1.40
N ARG A 7 -1.57 -26.33 1.97
CA ARG A 7 -1.59 -26.54 3.44
C ARG A 7 -0.59 -25.64 4.15
N SER A 8 0.60 -25.46 3.58
CA SER A 8 1.62 -24.55 4.11
C SER A 8 1.14 -23.10 4.07
N MET A 9 0.42 -22.69 3.03
CA MET A 9 -0.18 -21.36 2.95
C MET A 9 -1.23 -21.16 4.06
N HIS A 10 -2.18 -22.09 4.23
CA HIS A 10 -3.20 -21.99 5.28
C HIS A 10 -2.60 -21.96 6.69
N ARG A 11 -1.60 -22.80 6.96
CA ARG A 11 -0.87 -22.78 8.24
C ARG A 11 -0.13 -21.46 8.44
N ALA A 12 0.51 -20.94 7.40
CA ALA A 12 1.20 -19.65 7.47
C ALA A 12 0.23 -18.51 7.77
N LEU A 13 -0.99 -18.52 7.22
CA LEU A 13 -2.03 -17.55 7.55
C LEU A 13 -2.38 -17.61 9.04
N ILE A 14 -2.69 -18.81 9.58
CA ILE A 14 -3.06 -18.97 11.00
C ILE A 14 -1.92 -18.54 11.92
N ILE A 15 -0.70 -19.04 11.68
CA ILE A 15 0.47 -18.70 12.49
C ILE A 15 0.75 -17.20 12.40
N GLY A 16 0.68 -16.63 11.19
CA GLY A 16 0.86 -15.20 10.95
C GLY A 16 -0.14 -14.36 11.75
N THR A 17 -1.43 -14.69 11.71
CA THR A 17 -2.46 -13.97 12.45
C THR A 17 -2.22 -14.03 13.96
N ILE A 18 -1.86 -15.20 14.51
CA ILE A 18 -1.58 -15.33 15.95
C ILE A 18 -0.36 -14.49 16.36
N VAL A 19 0.73 -14.58 15.59
CA VAL A 19 1.97 -13.84 15.87
C VAL A 19 1.75 -12.33 15.76
N VAL A 20 1.10 -11.86 14.69
CA VAL A 20 0.78 -10.44 14.49
C VAL A 20 -0.17 -9.94 15.58
N GLY A 21 -1.19 -10.71 15.93
CA GLY A 21 -2.12 -10.37 17.01
C GLY A 21 -1.41 -10.21 18.35
N PHE A 22 -0.49 -11.12 18.68
CA PHE A 22 0.31 -11.03 19.89
C PHE A 22 1.21 -9.79 19.88
N ILE A 23 1.91 -9.51 18.77
CA ILE A 23 2.77 -8.32 18.64
C ILE A 23 1.96 -7.03 18.78
N MET A 24 0.81 -6.94 18.10
CA MET A 24 -0.08 -5.79 18.16
C MET A 24 -0.59 -5.54 19.58
N LEU A 25 -0.99 -6.59 20.31
CA LEU A 25 -1.45 -6.45 21.69
C LEU A 25 -0.35 -5.86 22.58
N ASN A 26 0.88 -6.38 22.50
CA ASN A 26 2.01 -5.87 23.29
C ASN A 26 2.32 -4.40 22.95
N MET A 27 2.29 -4.02 21.68
CA MET A 27 2.52 -2.64 21.25
C MET A 27 1.53 -1.65 21.89
N HIS A 28 0.24 -1.99 21.94
CA HIS A 28 -0.77 -1.14 22.58
C HIS A 28 -0.61 -1.09 24.10
N LEU A 29 -0.27 -2.21 24.74
CA LEU A 29 -0.01 -2.27 26.18
C LEU A 29 1.16 -1.38 26.58
N ILE A 30 2.26 -1.39 25.81
CA ILE A 30 3.41 -0.50 26.05
C ILE A 30 2.95 0.96 26.03
N GLY A 31 2.12 1.37 25.07
CA GLY A 31 1.58 2.73 25.00
C GLY A 31 0.72 3.12 26.22
N VAL A 32 -0.06 2.19 26.78
CA VAL A 32 -0.86 2.44 27.99
C VAL A 32 0.03 2.51 29.24
N PHE A 33 0.95 1.56 29.40
CA PHE A 33 1.87 1.51 30.54
C PHE A 33 2.97 2.57 30.49
N ALA A 34 3.16 3.23 29.35
CA ALA A 34 4.04 4.38 29.20
C ALA A 34 3.60 5.58 30.05
N ARG A 35 2.28 5.80 30.17
CA ARG A 35 1.72 7.08 30.64
C ARG A 35 2.18 7.47 32.05
N PRO A 36 2.30 6.54 33.04
CA PRO A 36 2.81 6.88 34.36
C PRO A 36 4.32 7.17 34.37
N ILE A 37 5.07 6.60 33.44
CA ILE A 37 6.54 6.73 33.37
C ILE A 37 6.92 8.01 32.61
N LEU A 38 6.19 8.33 31.55
CA LEU A 38 6.42 9.47 30.67
C LEU A 38 5.19 10.39 30.64
N PRO A 39 4.96 11.18 31.71
CA PRO A 39 3.82 12.07 31.78
C PRO A 39 3.94 13.20 30.76
N GLY A 40 2.85 13.50 30.03
CA GLY A 40 2.80 14.64 29.10
C GLY A 40 3.38 14.39 27.71
N ILE A 41 3.64 13.14 27.30
CA ILE A 41 4.00 12.87 25.90
C ILE A 41 2.83 13.16 24.97
N GLU A 42 3.03 14.13 24.08
CA GLU A 42 2.08 14.48 23.02
C GLU A 42 2.30 13.65 21.74
N VAL A 43 3.56 13.30 21.45
CA VAL A 43 3.92 12.55 20.23
C VAL A 43 4.05 11.06 20.52
N GLY A 44 3.00 10.31 20.17
CA GLY A 44 2.92 8.86 20.38
C GLY A 44 4.08 8.07 19.76
N ASP A 45 4.59 8.52 18.61
CA ASP A 45 5.69 7.85 17.89
C ASP A 45 7.01 7.82 18.69
N LYS A 46 7.17 8.72 19.68
CA LYS A 46 8.37 8.80 20.54
C LYS A 46 8.29 7.92 21.78
N VAL A 47 7.13 7.32 22.07
CA VAL A 47 6.90 6.58 23.31
C VAL A 47 7.86 5.40 23.45
N MET A 48 7.94 4.54 22.43
CA MET A 48 8.78 3.35 22.48
C MET A 48 10.28 3.67 22.70
N PRO A 49 10.91 4.59 21.93
CA PRO A 49 12.31 4.89 22.14
C PRO A 49 12.63 5.56 23.48
N LEU A 50 11.70 6.35 24.02
CA LEU A 50 11.87 7.02 25.31
C LEU A 50 11.74 6.04 26.48
N ILE A 51 10.73 5.16 26.48
CA ILE A 51 10.60 4.13 27.53
C ILE A 51 11.82 3.22 27.57
N ALA A 52 12.31 2.79 26.40
CA ALA A 52 13.47 1.92 26.33
C ALA A 52 14.71 2.57 26.97
N GLN A 53 14.90 3.87 26.80
CA GLN A 53 16.00 4.62 27.41
C GLN A 53 15.80 4.85 28.91
N GLU A 54 14.57 5.06 29.35
CA GLU A 54 14.25 5.34 30.76
C GLU A 54 14.32 4.09 31.65
N VAL A 55 13.83 2.95 31.14
CA VAL A 55 13.61 1.74 31.95
C VAL A 55 14.75 0.72 31.82
N LEU A 56 15.50 0.73 30.71
CA LEU A 56 16.53 -0.29 30.44
C LEU A 56 17.95 0.25 30.69
N PRO A 57 18.90 -0.60 31.10
CA PRO A 57 20.32 -0.26 31.05
C PRO A 57 20.76 0.13 29.63
N ALA A 58 21.69 1.07 29.51
CA ALA A 58 22.09 1.66 28.21
C ALA A 58 22.44 0.63 27.12
N TRP A 59 23.14 -0.46 27.47
CA TRP A 59 23.51 -1.51 26.52
C TRP A 59 22.28 -2.29 26.00
N LEU A 60 21.28 -2.52 26.86
CA LEU A 60 20.07 -3.24 26.50
C LEU A 60 19.11 -2.32 25.73
N ALA A 61 19.00 -1.05 26.12
CA ALA A 61 18.28 -0.03 25.36
C ALA A 61 18.82 0.04 23.92
N GLY A 62 20.14 0.06 23.74
CA GLY A 62 20.77 0.05 22.42
C GLY A 62 20.36 -1.15 21.56
N ILE A 63 20.37 -2.36 22.13
CA ILE A 63 19.93 -3.59 21.42
C ILE A 63 18.45 -3.53 21.06
N VAL A 64 17.59 -3.10 22.00
CA VAL A 64 16.14 -2.99 21.78
C VAL A 64 15.82 -1.97 20.70
N LEU A 65 16.55 -0.85 20.63
CA LEU A 65 16.35 0.17 19.59
C LEU A 65 16.96 -0.22 18.24
N ALA A 66 17.98 -1.07 18.22
CA ALA A 66 18.54 -1.61 16.98
C ALA A 66 17.56 -2.53 16.23
N ALA A 67 16.68 -3.25 16.93
CA ALA A 67 15.69 -4.13 16.32
C ALA A 67 14.69 -3.42 15.38
N PRO A 68 13.95 -2.36 15.81
CA PRO A 68 13.08 -1.62 14.92
C PRO A 68 13.86 -0.88 13.83
N MET A 69 15.08 -0.43 14.09
CA MET A 69 15.94 0.15 13.05
C MET A 69 16.24 -0.86 11.93
N ALA A 70 16.63 -2.09 12.29
CA ALA A 70 16.86 -3.17 11.32
C ALA A 70 15.59 -3.52 10.53
N ALA A 71 14.43 -3.58 11.22
CA ALA A 71 13.14 -3.83 10.57
C ALA A 71 12.79 -2.74 9.54
N ILE A 72 12.94 -1.46 9.91
CA ILE A 72 12.68 -0.32 9.03
C ILE A 72 13.64 -0.35 7.83
N MET A 73 14.94 -0.60 8.04
CA MET A 73 15.92 -0.67 6.95
C MET A 73 15.56 -1.75 5.92
N SER A 74 15.15 -2.95 6.36
CA SER A 74 14.72 -4.02 5.46
C SER A 74 13.45 -3.68 4.66
N THR A 75 12.54 -2.93 5.29
CA THR A 75 11.29 -2.48 4.67
C THR A 75 11.58 -1.41 3.62
N VAL A 76 12.39 -0.41 3.96
CA VAL A 76 12.79 0.68 3.06
C VAL A 76 13.51 0.13 1.83
N ASP A 77 14.46 -0.79 2.00
CA ASP A 77 15.16 -1.43 0.88
C ASP A 77 14.18 -2.13 -0.06
N SER A 78 13.29 -2.95 0.49
CA SER A 78 12.29 -3.69 -0.28
C SER A 78 11.34 -2.75 -1.04
N LEU A 79 10.88 -1.66 -0.41
CA LEU A 79 9.99 -0.69 -1.02
C LEU A 79 10.68 0.14 -2.10
N LEU A 80 11.93 0.57 -1.88
CA LEU A 80 12.72 1.29 -2.88
C LEU A 80 12.97 0.42 -4.11
N LEU A 81 13.30 -0.86 -3.91
CA LEU A 81 13.47 -1.82 -5.01
C LEU A 81 12.15 -2.11 -5.74
N LEU A 82 11.04 -2.18 -5.01
CA LEU A 82 9.71 -2.37 -5.59
C LEU A 82 9.31 -1.21 -6.49
N VAL A 83 9.40 0.03 -6.00
CA VAL A 83 9.04 1.22 -6.78
C VAL A 83 9.99 1.39 -7.97
N SER A 84 11.29 1.20 -7.76
CA SER A 84 12.28 1.25 -8.84
C SER A 84 12.00 0.20 -9.92
N SER A 85 11.67 -1.02 -9.52
CA SER A 85 11.31 -2.08 -10.46
C SER A 85 10.03 -1.78 -11.23
N ALA A 86 9.01 -1.24 -10.56
CA ALA A 86 7.75 -0.86 -11.21
C ALA A 86 7.99 0.26 -12.26
N VAL A 87 8.74 1.30 -11.90
CA VAL A 87 9.05 2.39 -12.86
C VAL A 87 9.86 1.86 -14.05
N VAL A 88 10.86 1.01 -13.83
CA VAL A 88 11.71 0.54 -14.92
C VAL A 88 11.04 -0.53 -15.78
N LYS A 89 10.32 -1.48 -15.18
CA LYS A 89 9.70 -2.58 -15.94
C LYS A 89 8.35 -2.18 -16.51
N ASP A 90 7.50 -1.57 -15.69
CA ASP A 90 6.11 -1.31 -16.07
C ASP A 90 5.97 -0.05 -16.91
N VAL A 91 6.85 0.95 -16.72
CA VAL A 91 6.85 2.19 -17.52
C VAL A 91 7.92 2.15 -18.59
N TYR A 92 9.20 2.04 -18.21
CA TYR A 92 10.28 2.20 -19.17
C TYR A 92 10.38 1.08 -20.20
N LEU A 93 10.41 -0.17 -19.78
CA LEU A 93 10.44 -1.29 -20.71
C LEU A 93 9.13 -1.41 -21.50
N ASN A 94 7.98 -1.30 -20.84
CA ASN A 94 6.71 -1.52 -21.51
C ASN A 94 6.33 -0.42 -22.51
N TYR A 95 6.64 0.86 -22.23
CA TYR A 95 6.16 1.99 -23.04
C TYR A 95 7.26 2.83 -23.71
N ILE A 96 8.49 2.86 -23.16
CA ILE A 96 9.55 3.77 -23.66
C ILE A 96 10.55 3.02 -24.54
N LYS A 97 11.09 1.91 -24.05
CA LYS A 97 12.10 1.13 -24.77
C LYS A 97 12.03 -0.36 -24.40
N PRO A 98 11.18 -1.14 -25.10
CA PRO A 98 11.04 -2.58 -24.89
C PRO A 98 12.35 -3.36 -25.06
N ASP A 99 13.16 -3.00 -26.05
CA ASP A 99 14.42 -3.70 -26.36
C ASP A 99 15.64 -3.13 -25.61
N ALA A 100 15.44 -2.57 -24.41
CA ALA A 100 16.56 -2.04 -23.64
C ALA A 100 17.46 -3.18 -23.12
N SER A 101 18.78 -3.03 -23.31
CA SER A 101 19.75 -4.02 -22.81
C SER A 101 19.75 -4.12 -21.28
N HIS A 102 20.07 -5.30 -20.74
CA HIS A 102 20.16 -5.54 -19.29
C HIS A 102 21.03 -4.51 -18.56
N THR A 103 22.15 -4.09 -19.15
CA THR A 103 23.04 -3.08 -18.56
C THR A 103 22.35 -1.72 -18.42
N ARG A 104 21.53 -1.33 -19.40
CA ARG A 104 20.77 -0.08 -19.35
C ARG A 104 19.65 -0.15 -18.32
N VAL A 105 18.92 -1.26 -18.28
CA VAL A 105 17.86 -1.52 -17.27
C VAL A 105 18.45 -1.45 -15.85
N LYS A 106 19.60 -2.08 -15.62
CA LYS A 106 20.31 -2.03 -14.32
C LYS A 106 20.69 -0.59 -13.95
N ARG A 107 21.37 0.14 -14.84
CA ARG A 107 21.76 1.54 -14.58
C ARG A 107 20.57 2.43 -14.28
N MET A 108 19.49 2.26 -15.02
CA MET A 108 18.27 3.02 -14.82
C MET A 108 17.60 2.67 -13.48
N SER A 109 17.54 1.40 -13.11
CA SER A 109 17.02 0.97 -11.80
C SER A 109 17.83 1.58 -10.66
N PHE A 110 19.17 1.57 -10.75
CA PHE A 110 20.03 2.27 -9.79
C PHE A 110 19.76 3.77 -9.72
N GLY A 111 19.59 4.43 -10.87
CA GLY A 111 19.27 5.85 -10.93
C GLY A 111 17.93 6.19 -10.28
N VAL A 112 16.88 5.43 -10.60
CA VAL A 112 15.54 5.59 -10.00
C VAL A 112 15.59 5.35 -8.49
N THR A 113 16.25 4.29 -8.04
CA THR A 113 16.43 4.01 -6.60
C THR A 113 17.16 5.15 -5.89
N ALA A 114 18.23 5.69 -6.48
CA ALA A 114 18.99 6.80 -5.90
C ALA A 114 18.14 8.08 -5.80
N ILE A 115 17.41 8.43 -6.86
CA ILE A 115 16.53 9.61 -6.86
C ILE A 115 15.44 9.46 -5.80
N LEU A 116 14.77 8.30 -5.74
CA LEU A 116 13.75 8.02 -4.72
C LEU A 116 14.33 8.08 -3.31
N GLY A 117 15.52 7.51 -3.09
CA GLY A 117 16.20 7.59 -1.80
C GLY A 117 16.48 9.03 -1.35
N ILE A 118 16.95 9.88 -2.28
CA ILE A 118 17.17 11.31 -2.00
C ILE A 118 15.85 12.00 -1.67
N LEU A 119 14.78 11.76 -2.44
CA LEU A 119 13.48 12.37 -2.20
C LEU A 119 12.90 11.97 -0.83
N VAL A 120 12.96 10.69 -0.48
CA VAL A 120 12.51 10.19 0.83
C VAL A 120 13.35 10.78 1.96
N PHE A 121 14.67 10.88 1.78
CA PHE A 121 15.55 11.52 2.75
C PHE A 121 15.20 13.00 2.96
N LEU A 122 14.95 13.75 1.89
CA LEU A 122 14.53 15.15 1.99
C LEU A 122 13.18 15.30 2.69
N MET A 123 12.21 14.42 2.42
CA MET A 123 10.93 14.41 3.13
C MET A 123 11.09 14.08 4.62
N ALA A 124 12.05 13.22 4.98
CA ALA A 124 12.32 12.84 6.36
C ALA A 124 12.92 13.98 7.21
N LEU A 125 13.48 15.03 6.58
CA LEU A 125 14.00 16.21 7.30
C LEU A 125 12.88 17.08 7.91
N SER A 126 11.67 17.01 7.35
CA SER A 126 10.50 17.74 7.83
C SER A 126 9.31 16.79 7.96
N PRO A 127 9.32 15.89 8.97
CA PRO A 127 8.28 14.89 9.12
C PRO A 127 6.94 15.54 9.53
N PRO A 128 5.80 14.94 9.16
CA PRO A 128 4.49 15.36 9.65
C PRO A 128 4.33 15.09 11.16
N ASP A 129 3.35 15.74 11.79
CA ASP A 129 3.13 15.69 13.25
C ASP A 129 3.02 14.27 13.83
N LEU A 130 2.37 13.36 13.09
CA LEU A 130 2.24 11.95 13.45
C LEU A 130 2.35 11.08 12.20
N LEU A 131 3.24 10.08 12.24
CA LEU A 131 3.46 9.16 11.13
C LEU A 131 2.26 8.25 10.88
N ILE A 132 1.46 7.97 11.91
CA ILE A 132 0.26 7.15 11.77
C ILE A 132 -0.77 7.80 10.83
N TRP A 133 -0.89 9.13 10.80
CA TRP A 133 -1.84 9.80 9.90
C TRP A 133 -1.39 9.69 8.45
N LEU A 134 -0.09 9.86 8.18
CA LEU A 134 0.46 9.65 6.84
C LEU A 134 0.23 8.21 6.38
N ASN A 135 0.42 7.24 7.28
CA ASN A 135 0.21 5.83 7.00
C ASN A 135 -1.26 5.53 6.69
N LEU A 136 -2.19 6.01 7.53
CA LEU A 136 -3.64 5.83 7.31
C LEU A 136 -4.08 6.51 6.01
N PHE A 137 -3.55 7.70 5.71
CA PHE A 137 -3.81 8.38 4.46
C PHE A 137 -3.41 7.52 3.25
N ALA A 138 -2.16 7.04 3.24
CA ALA A 138 -1.63 6.24 2.13
C ALA A 138 -2.36 4.91 1.95
N PHE A 139 -2.57 4.15 3.03
CA PHE A 139 -3.26 2.86 2.97
C PHE A 139 -4.74 3.01 2.64
N GLY A 140 -5.44 4.00 3.21
CA GLY A 140 -6.84 4.27 2.87
C GLY A 140 -7.01 4.64 1.39
N GLY A 141 -6.08 5.40 0.81
CA GLY A 141 -6.07 5.70 -0.62
C GLY A 141 -5.84 4.46 -1.49
N LEU A 142 -4.92 3.58 -1.09
CA LEU A 142 -4.68 2.29 -1.76
C LEU A 142 -5.92 1.40 -1.72
N GLU A 143 -6.56 1.28 -0.56
CA GLU A 143 -7.79 0.50 -0.37
C GLU A 143 -8.92 1.04 -1.26
N ALA A 144 -9.19 2.35 -1.19
CA ALA A 144 -10.23 2.99 -1.99
C ALA A 144 -10.03 2.80 -3.51
N THR A 145 -8.77 2.73 -3.94
CA THR A 145 -8.39 2.59 -5.36
C THR A 145 -8.46 1.14 -5.84
N PHE A 146 -7.93 0.18 -5.08
CA PHE A 146 -7.64 -1.17 -5.60
C PHE A 146 -8.56 -2.27 -5.09
N ILE A 147 -9.32 -2.05 -4.01
CA ILE A 147 -10.11 -3.12 -3.39
C ILE A 147 -11.09 -3.77 -4.39
N TRP A 148 -11.86 -2.99 -5.15
CA TRP A 148 -12.85 -3.52 -6.08
C TRP A 148 -12.27 -4.04 -7.39
N PRO A 149 -11.29 -3.37 -8.03
CA PRO A 149 -10.56 -3.98 -9.15
C PRO A 149 -10.03 -5.38 -8.84
N VAL A 150 -9.46 -5.58 -7.64
CA VAL A 150 -8.92 -6.88 -7.23
C VAL A 150 -10.03 -7.86 -6.90
N VAL A 151 -10.99 -7.49 -6.05
CA VAL A 151 -12.05 -8.40 -5.60
C VAL A 151 -12.97 -8.77 -6.76
N LEU A 152 -13.54 -7.80 -7.47
CA LEU A 152 -14.48 -8.06 -8.55
C LEU A 152 -13.78 -8.56 -9.81
N GLY A 153 -12.52 -8.20 -10.05
CA GLY A 153 -11.73 -8.77 -11.13
C GLY A 153 -11.44 -10.27 -10.96
N LEU A 154 -11.40 -10.77 -9.72
CA LEU A 154 -11.17 -12.19 -9.43
C LEU A 154 -12.46 -13.00 -9.27
N TYR A 155 -13.55 -12.39 -8.78
CA TYR A 155 -14.76 -13.11 -8.36
C TYR A 155 -16.02 -12.76 -9.15
N TRP A 156 -16.01 -11.73 -10.00
CA TRP A 156 -17.19 -11.32 -10.77
C TRP A 156 -16.95 -11.35 -12.27
N ASP A 157 -17.59 -12.28 -12.95
CA ASP A 157 -17.50 -12.46 -14.41
C ASP A 157 -17.99 -11.25 -15.22
N GLY A 158 -18.74 -10.34 -14.60
CA GLY A 158 -19.20 -9.09 -15.22
C GLY A 158 -18.17 -7.96 -15.20
N GLY A 159 -17.07 -8.12 -14.46
CA GLY A 159 -16.04 -7.09 -14.32
C GLY A 159 -15.24 -6.89 -15.61
N ASN A 160 -14.85 -5.64 -15.88
CA ASN A 160 -14.06 -5.32 -17.07
C ASN A 160 -13.09 -4.16 -16.87
N LYS A 161 -12.18 -3.95 -17.84
CA LYS A 161 -11.10 -2.95 -17.78
C LYS A 161 -11.61 -1.52 -17.58
N TYR A 162 -12.79 -1.17 -18.12
CA TYR A 162 -13.35 0.18 -17.99
C TYR A 162 -13.95 0.41 -16.60
N GLY A 163 -14.66 -0.58 -16.06
CA GLY A 163 -15.15 -0.52 -14.68
C GLY A 163 -14.01 -0.48 -13.66
N ALA A 164 -12.96 -1.25 -13.88
CA ALA A 164 -11.75 -1.21 -13.06
C ALA A 164 -11.12 0.19 -13.05
N LEU A 165 -10.84 0.77 -14.22
CA LEU A 165 -10.26 2.11 -14.32
C LEU A 165 -11.17 3.19 -13.71
N ALA A 166 -12.48 3.13 -13.97
CA ALA A 166 -13.42 4.09 -13.40
C ALA A 166 -13.45 4.01 -11.88
N SER A 167 -13.48 2.80 -11.32
CA SER A 167 -13.45 2.61 -9.87
C SER A 167 -12.16 3.11 -9.22
N MET A 168 -11.01 2.92 -9.87
CA MET A 168 -9.72 3.41 -9.38
C MET A 168 -9.71 4.94 -9.32
N ILE A 169 -10.16 5.59 -10.40
CA ILE A 169 -10.21 7.06 -10.50
C ILE A 169 -11.22 7.63 -9.49
N VAL A 170 -12.43 7.07 -9.42
CA VAL A 170 -13.46 7.52 -8.48
C VAL A 170 -13.01 7.28 -7.04
N GLY A 171 -12.39 6.14 -6.75
CA GLY A 171 -11.88 5.78 -5.43
C GLY A 171 -10.83 6.76 -4.92
N ILE A 172 -9.75 6.98 -5.69
CA ILE A 172 -8.68 7.89 -5.27
C ILE A 172 -9.18 9.34 -5.20
N ALA A 173 -9.98 9.80 -6.17
CA ALA A 173 -10.46 11.17 -6.20
C ALA A 173 -11.43 11.45 -5.05
N SER A 174 -12.40 10.56 -4.82
CA SER A 174 -13.34 10.71 -3.70
C SER A 174 -12.64 10.60 -2.35
N TYR A 175 -11.62 9.75 -2.22
CA TYR A 175 -10.82 9.66 -0.99
C TYR A 175 -10.10 10.96 -0.66
N ILE A 176 -9.39 11.54 -1.63
CA ILE A 176 -8.70 12.83 -1.44
C ILE A 176 -9.70 13.94 -1.09
N ILE A 177 -10.87 13.97 -1.74
CA ILE A 177 -11.90 14.99 -1.48
C ILE A 177 -12.49 14.82 -0.07
N VAL A 178 -12.86 13.61 0.32
CA VAL A 178 -13.44 13.34 1.65
C VAL A 178 -12.43 13.64 2.74
N ASP A 179 -11.19 13.19 2.58
CA ASP A 179 -10.14 13.40 3.58
C ASP A 179 -9.81 14.89 3.80
N GLN A 180 -9.74 15.69 2.73
CA GLN A 180 -9.40 17.11 2.84
C GLN A 180 -10.57 18.03 3.19
N PHE A 181 -11.77 17.78 2.68
CA PHE A 181 -12.89 18.73 2.77
C PHE A 181 -14.03 18.27 3.68
N PHE A 182 -14.17 16.96 3.90
CA PHE A 182 -15.27 16.38 4.67
C PHE A 182 -14.76 15.32 5.66
N PRO A 183 -13.81 15.66 6.54
CA PRO A 183 -13.29 14.68 7.49
C PRO A 183 -14.41 14.18 8.40
N ASN A 184 -14.42 12.87 8.66
CA ASN A 184 -15.46 12.17 9.42
C ASN A 184 -16.87 12.28 8.81
N LEU A 185 -16.97 12.21 7.49
CA LEU A 185 -18.25 12.16 6.79
C LEU A 185 -19.15 11.06 7.36
N LEU A 186 -20.35 11.43 7.82
CA LEU A 186 -21.34 10.56 8.48
C LEU A 186 -20.85 9.92 9.80
N GLY A 187 -19.82 10.49 10.45
CA GLY A 187 -19.23 9.93 11.67
C GLY A 187 -18.43 8.64 11.42
N MET A 188 -18.13 8.32 10.15
CA MET A 188 -17.35 7.16 9.74
C MET A 188 -15.91 7.56 9.41
N HIS A 189 -15.02 6.58 9.40
CA HIS A 189 -13.65 6.76 8.92
C HIS A 189 -13.66 7.23 7.44
N ASN A 190 -12.73 8.12 7.08
CA ASN A 190 -12.68 8.79 5.77
C ASN A 190 -12.62 7.83 4.57
N VAL A 191 -12.21 6.57 4.80
CA VAL A 191 -12.11 5.52 3.77
C VAL A 191 -13.46 4.93 3.35
N VAL A 192 -14.47 4.95 4.23
CA VAL A 192 -15.70 4.15 4.05
C VAL A 192 -16.52 4.64 2.86
N VAL A 193 -16.77 5.95 2.78
CA VAL A 193 -17.55 6.54 1.69
C VAL A 193 -16.86 6.37 0.33
N PRO A 194 -15.55 6.66 0.18
CA PRO A 194 -14.80 6.42 -1.05
C PRO A 194 -14.83 4.97 -1.53
N ILE A 195 -14.73 3.98 -0.63
CA ILE A 195 -14.84 2.56 -0.98
C ILE A 195 -16.23 2.26 -1.55
N LEU A 196 -17.30 2.81 -0.98
CA LEU A 196 -18.66 2.62 -1.52
C LEU A 196 -18.82 3.28 -2.89
N LEU A 197 -18.28 4.49 -3.07
CA LEU A 197 -18.32 5.19 -4.35
C LEU A 197 -17.53 4.44 -5.43
N SER A 198 -16.36 3.90 -5.12
CA SER A 198 -15.58 3.10 -6.07
C SER A 198 -16.27 1.78 -6.43
N LEU A 199 -17.00 1.15 -5.50
CA LEU A 199 -17.83 -0.02 -5.80
C LEU A 199 -18.92 0.33 -6.83
N VAL A 200 -19.67 1.39 -6.56
CA VAL A 200 -20.77 1.84 -7.43
C VAL A 200 -20.22 2.17 -8.81
N ALA A 201 -19.09 2.88 -8.89
CA ALA A 201 -18.43 3.20 -10.14
C ALA A 201 -17.99 1.92 -10.89
N PHE A 202 -17.43 0.93 -10.19
CA PHE A 202 -17.03 -0.34 -10.81
C PHE A 202 -18.24 -1.02 -11.45
N VAL A 203 -19.30 -1.26 -10.66
CA VAL A 203 -20.47 -2.03 -11.10
C VAL A 203 -21.20 -1.32 -12.23
N THR A 204 -21.46 -0.02 -12.09
CA THR A 204 -22.22 0.75 -13.08
C THR A 204 -21.49 0.83 -14.42
N ILE A 205 -20.21 1.18 -14.41
CA ILE A 205 -19.42 1.29 -15.64
C ILE A 205 -19.19 -0.08 -16.26
N SER A 206 -18.95 -1.12 -15.47
CA SER A 206 -18.83 -2.48 -16.01
C SER A 206 -20.10 -2.94 -16.74
N MET A 207 -21.28 -2.67 -16.16
CA MET A 207 -22.54 -3.02 -16.81
C MET A 207 -22.81 -2.20 -18.07
N LEU A 208 -22.54 -0.89 -18.04
CA LEU A 208 -22.76 0.01 -19.18
C LEU A 208 -21.82 -0.30 -20.36
N THR A 209 -20.60 -0.74 -20.09
CA THR A 209 -19.58 -1.03 -21.12
C THR A 209 -19.57 -2.48 -21.59
N LYS A 210 -20.44 -3.35 -21.03
CA LYS A 210 -20.50 -4.77 -21.38
C LYS A 210 -20.77 -5.00 -22.87
N SER A 211 -21.73 -4.28 -23.44
CA SER A 211 -22.08 -4.37 -24.87
C SER A 211 -20.94 -3.90 -25.78
N PHE A 212 -20.22 -2.86 -25.38
CA PHE A 212 -19.07 -2.34 -26.12
C PHE A 212 -17.95 -3.38 -26.24
N ILE A 213 -17.65 -4.10 -25.15
CA ILE A 213 -16.61 -5.12 -25.14
C ILE A 213 -16.99 -6.33 -26.00
N GLN A 214 -18.25 -6.77 -25.93
CA GLN A 214 -18.74 -7.88 -26.75
C GLN A 214 -18.63 -7.58 -28.25
N ASN A 215 -18.93 -6.34 -28.65
CA ASN A 215 -18.77 -5.89 -30.03
C ASN A 215 -17.30 -5.83 -30.45
N GLN A 216 -16.41 -5.36 -29.57
CA GLN A 216 -14.98 -5.29 -29.85
C GLN A 216 -14.37 -6.69 -30.04
N SER A 217 -14.70 -7.64 -29.17
CA SER A 217 -14.20 -9.03 -29.29
C SER A 217 -14.71 -9.71 -30.57
N ALA A 218 -15.99 -9.53 -30.90
CA ALA A 218 -16.57 -10.10 -32.12
C ALA A 218 -15.92 -9.55 -33.40
N TYR A 219 -15.57 -8.27 -33.42
CA TYR A 219 -14.86 -7.66 -34.55
C TYR A 219 -13.43 -8.20 -34.70
N GLN A 220 -12.72 -8.41 -33.60
CA GLN A 220 -11.37 -8.97 -33.60
C GLN A 220 -11.36 -10.42 -34.09
N ASP A 221 -12.31 -11.25 -33.63
CA ASP A 221 -12.47 -12.63 -34.09
C ASP A 221 -12.78 -12.71 -35.61
N GLN A 222 -13.51 -11.72 -36.14
CA GLN A 222 -13.80 -11.65 -37.57
C GLN A 222 -12.54 -11.30 -38.39
N LEU A 223 -11.71 -10.38 -37.90
CA LEU A 223 -10.45 -10.03 -38.55
C LEU A 223 -9.48 -11.23 -38.58
N GLU A 224 -9.33 -11.94 -37.46
CA GLU A 224 -8.45 -13.11 -37.39
C GLU A 224 -8.90 -14.25 -38.32
N ARG A 225 -10.19 -14.40 -38.57
CA ARG A 225 -10.72 -15.39 -39.53
C ARG A 225 -10.60 -14.98 -41.00
N SER A 226 -10.30 -13.72 -41.26
CA SER A 226 -10.16 -13.17 -42.63
C SER A 226 -8.73 -13.19 -43.17
N VAL A 227 -7.77 -13.62 -42.34
CA VAL A 227 -6.33 -13.79 -42.66
C VAL A 227 -6.02 -15.28 -42.76
#